data_AF-A0A0N0SMD3-F1
#
_entry.id   AF-A0A0N0SMD3-F1
#
_cell.length_a   1.000
_cell.length_b   1.000
_cell.length_c   1.000
_cell.angle_alpha   90.00
_cell.angle_beta   90.00
_cell.angle_gamma   90.00
#
_symmetry.space_group_name_H-M   'P 1'
#
loop_
_entity.id
_entity.type
_entity.pdbx_description
1 polymer ?
#
loop_
_entity_poly.entity_id
_entity_poly.type
_entity_poly.pdbx_seq_one_letter_code
_entity_poly.pdbx_strand_id
1 'polypeptide(L)'
;MDTPALRWLWKKGPLKEPTVLQSFAFDEVNHHLYVLQVRRGGGEAGNLCLNKLDLQGKRLGHMYLQGFGHGVSMGVQNAADGTVWIWTETAAVGGYGRGVTRFRFSHGAVRTTEDVKVRKPITGSTNNQPSICMASRRIAVRHRVGGKPRYRVWDLDAFVARDYSKPLVDIAQPAHHPDATIPFQGYALHGDHIYQLAGTAYDDTDNPPAEHGNAYLSCVDIHTGKLVQRQRTEAGHSLEYREPEGVAIRRTPEPRLCMGLASGAAGDRRFSIYYKPLTQ
;
A
#
# COMPACT_ATOMS: atom_id res chain seq x y z
N MET A 1 -18.02 -1.19 -7.26
CA MET A 1 -17.56 -0.63 -5.96
C MET A 1 -18.64 0.20 -5.26
N ASP A 2 -19.90 0.16 -5.71
CA ASP A 2 -20.95 1.11 -5.28
C ASP A 2 -21.51 0.86 -3.88
N THR A 3 -21.28 -0.32 -3.30
CA THR A 3 -21.68 -0.65 -1.93
C THR A 3 -21.00 0.27 -0.91
N PRO A 4 -21.72 0.76 0.12
CA PRO A 4 -21.10 1.50 1.23
C PRO A 4 -19.94 0.74 1.87
N ALA A 5 -18.92 1.48 2.31
CA ALA A 5 -17.79 0.88 3.02
C ALA A 5 -18.20 0.49 4.44
N LEU A 6 -17.82 -0.71 4.86
CA LEU A 6 -18.04 -1.24 6.20
C LEU A 6 -16.78 -1.07 7.05
N ARG A 7 -17.00 -0.83 8.34
CA ARG A 7 -15.93 -0.70 9.33
C ARG A 7 -15.43 -2.07 9.76
N TRP A 8 -14.13 -2.30 9.74
CA TRP A 8 -13.54 -3.53 10.30
C TRP A 8 -12.65 -3.24 11.51
N LEU A 9 -11.57 -2.50 11.33
CA LEU A 9 -10.73 -2.01 12.42
C LEU A 9 -11.02 -0.52 12.61
N TRP A 10 -11.30 -0.10 13.84
CA TRP A 10 -11.73 1.27 14.12
C TRP A 10 -10.93 1.89 15.24
N LYS A 11 -10.32 3.06 14.95
CA LYS A 11 -9.51 3.86 15.88
C LYS A 11 -8.58 2.96 16.72
N LYS A 12 -7.93 1.97 16.09
CA LYS A 12 -7.05 1.03 16.79
C LYS A 12 -5.85 1.77 17.35
N GLY A 13 -5.41 1.31 18.52
CA GLY A 13 -4.31 1.90 19.30
C GLY A 13 -3.02 2.02 18.48
N PRO A 14 -2.09 2.85 18.95
CA PRO A 14 -1.01 3.35 18.10
C PRO A 14 -0.20 2.17 17.58
N LEU A 15 0.25 2.29 16.33
CA LEU A 15 1.33 1.48 15.79
C LEU A 15 2.65 1.85 16.52
N LYS A 16 3.79 1.31 16.10
CA LYS A 16 5.05 1.56 16.82
C LYS A 16 5.50 3.02 16.71
N GLU A 17 5.36 3.64 15.54
CA GLU A 17 5.71 5.04 15.34
C GLU A 17 4.50 5.95 15.58
N PRO A 18 4.70 7.22 16.01
CA PRO A 18 3.61 8.19 16.22
C PRO A 18 3.06 8.80 14.93
N THR A 19 3.51 8.30 13.77
CA THR A 19 3.14 8.76 12.43
C THR A 19 1.94 7.98 11.90
N VAL A 20 1.37 8.44 10.80
CA VAL A 20 0.29 7.74 10.11
C VAL A 20 0.80 6.42 9.50
N LEU A 21 -0.10 5.44 9.31
CA LEU A 21 0.20 4.32 8.41
C LEU A 21 0.43 4.83 6.99
N GLN A 22 1.07 4.04 6.14
CA GLN A 22 1.34 4.37 4.73
C GLN A 22 0.83 3.31 3.78
N SER A 23 0.99 2.04 4.17
CA SER A 23 0.38 0.91 3.47
C SER A 23 0.26 -0.28 4.41
N PHE A 24 -0.49 -1.29 3.96
CA PHE A 24 -0.68 -2.53 4.69
C PHE A 24 -0.91 -3.69 3.72
N ALA A 25 -0.68 -4.91 4.18
CA ALA A 25 -0.97 -6.13 3.44
C ALA A 25 -1.32 -7.29 4.39
N PHE A 26 -2.11 -8.23 3.89
CA PHE A 26 -2.56 -9.39 4.65
C PHE A 26 -1.69 -10.62 4.36
N ASP A 27 -1.26 -11.29 5.41
CA ASP A 27 -0.84 -12.69 5.36
C ASP A 27 -2.03 -13.54 5.77
N GLU A 28 -2.82 -13.91 4.76
CA GLU A 28 -4.08 -14.64 4.96
C GLU A 28 -3.86 -16.08 5.43
N VAL A 29 -2.67 -16.66 5.16
CA VAL A 29 -2.34 -18.03 5.59
C VAL A 29 -2.08 -18.08 7.09
N ASN A 30 -1.34 -17.09 7.61
CA ASN A 30 -0.96 -17.06 9.03
C ASN A 30 -1.77 -16.07 9.87
N HIS A 31 -2.81 -15.47 9.29
CA HIS A 31 -3.73 -14.54 9.95
C HIS A 31 -3.02 -13.32 10.55
N HIS A 32 -2.11 -12.72 9.78
CA HIS A 32 -1.42 -11.50 10.17
C HIS A 32 -1.74 -10.33 9.24
N LEU A 33 -1.67 -9.14 9.82
CA LEU A 33 -1.68 -7.87 9.12
C LEU A 33 -0.29 -7.23 9.27
N TYR A 34 0.31 -6.82 8.15
CA TYR A 34 1.54 -6.04 8.17
C TYR A 34 1.23 -4.60 7.78
N VAL A 35 1.82 -3.63 8.49
CA VAL A 35 1.55 -2.19 8.28
C VAL A 35 2.85 -1.40 8.30
N LEU A 36 3.09 -0.60 7.26
CA LEU A 36 4.24 0.31 7.17
C LEU A 36 3.88 1.71 7.69
N GLN A 37 4.87 2.34 8.32
CA GLN A 37 4.87 3.75 8.69
C GLN A 37 6.20 4.38 8.27
N VAL A 38 6.19 5.65 7.89
CA VAL A 38 7.42 6.46 7.89
C VAL A 38 7.84 6.69 9.34
N ARG A 39 9.11 6.48 9.68
CA ARG A 39 9.63 6.77 11.02
C ARG A 39 9.64 8.28 11.27
N ARG A 40 9.41 8.69 12.52
CA ARG A 40 9.53 10.10 12.88
C ARG A 40 10.94 10.61 12.54
N GLY A 41 11.04 11.70 11.78
CA GLY A 41 12.30 12.27 11.30
C GLY A 41 13.02 11.44 10.22
N GLY A 42 12.39 10.37 9.74
CA GLY A 42 12.97 9.43 8.77
C GLY A 42 12.56 9.65 7.32
N GLY A 43 11.72 10.66 7.03
CA GLY A 43 11.08 10.83 5.72
C GLY A 43 12.06 10.96 4.56
N GLU A 44 13.01 11.88 4.65
CA GLU A 44 14.00 12.11 3.57
C GLU A 44 14.95 10.92 3.38
N ALA A 45 15.38 10.29 4.48
CA ALA A 45 16.22 9.10 4.44
C ALA A 45 15.47 7.85 3.97
N GLY A 46 14.13 7.87 3.92
CA GLY A 46 13.30 6.71 3.59
C GLY A 46 13.31 5.64 4.69
N ASN A 47 13.35 6.05 5.95
CA ASN A 47 13.35 5.12 7.07
C ASN A 47 11.92 4.76 7.48
N LEU A 48 11.61 3.47 7.48
CA LEU A 48 10.28 2.93 7.74
C LEU A 48 10.25 2.08 9.02
N CYS A 49 9.05 1.94 9.58
CA CYS A 49 8.72 0.96 10.60
C CYS A 49 7.66 0.01 10.06
N LEU A 50 8.01 -1.28 10.00
CA LEU A 50 7.09 -2.36 9.67
C LEU A 50 6.52 -2.94 10.95
N ASN A 51 5.20 -2.87 11.10
CA ASN A 51 4.47 -3.49 12.20
C ASN A 51 3.90 -4.83 11.74
N LYS A 52 3.91 -5.82 12.62
CA LYS A 52 3.14 -7.07 12.49
C LYS A 52 2.01 -7.06 13.52
N LEU A 53 0.79 -7.32 13.08
CA LEU A 53 -0.42 -7.31 13.88
C LEU A 53 -1.19 -8.63 13.68
N ASP A 54 -2.06 -8.97 14.62
CA ASP A 54 -3.14 -9.91 14.36
C ASP A 54 -4.27 -9.23 13.55
N LEU A 55 -5.25 -10.02 13.10
CA LEU A 55 -6.40 -9.51 12.34
C LEU A 55 -7.41 -8.70 13.19
N GLN A 56 -7.20 -8.60 14.50
CA GLN A 56 -7.97 -7.75 15.41
C GLN A 56 -7.29 -6.39 15.65
N GLY A 57 -6.09 -6.19 15.08
CA GLY A 57 -5.32 -4.96 15.16
C GLY A 57 -4.39 -4.87 16.37
N LYS A 58 -4.17 -5.96 17.12
CA LYS A 58 -3.16 -6.00 18.19
C LYS A 58 -1.78 -6.11 17.57
N ARG A 59 -0.87 -5.20 17.92
CA ARG A 59 0.53 -5.28 17.50
C ARG A 59 1.24 -6.46 18.17
N LEU A 60 1.77 -7.36 17.36
CA LEU A 60 2.55 -8.54 17.74
C LEU A 60 4.06 -8.27 17.69
N GLY A 61 4.48 -7.26 16.91
CA GLY A 61 5.88 -6.86 16.84
C GLY A 61 6.11 -5.74 15.83
N HIS A 62 7.35 -5.31 15.73
CA HIS A 62 7.82 -4.35 14.74
C HIS A 62 9.26 -4.68 14.28
N MET A 63 9.66 -4.11 13.15
CA MET A 63 11.01 -4.13 12.57
C MET A 63 11.27 -2.76 11.91
N TYR A 64 12.50 -2.25 12.01
CA TYR A 64 12.89 -1.01 11.32
C TYR A 64 13.57 -1.30 9.99
N LEU A 65 13.26 -0.48 8.98
CA LEU A 65 13.83 -0.56 7.63
C LEU A 65 14.50 0.78 7.31
N GLN A 66 15.83 0.84 7.22
CA GLN A 66 16.59 2.06 6.98
C GLN A 66 16.93 2.20 5.50
N GLY A 67 16.63 3.35 4.90
CA GLY A 67 16.91 3.58 3.47
C GLY A 67 15.98 2.83 2.52
N PHE A 68 14.75 2.50 2.94
CA PHE A 68 13.81 1.73 2.12
C PHE A 68 12.95 2.63 1.22
N GLY A 69 12.32 3.66 1.78
CA GLY A 69 11.52 4.61 1.01
C GLY A 69 10.39 5.18 1.84
N HIS A 70 9.24 5.40 1.22
CA HIS A 70 8.09 6.08 1.83
C HIS A 70 7.04 5.08 2.33
N GLY A 71 7.04 3.87 1.78
CA GLY A 71 6.14 2.79 2.17
C GLY A 71 4.75 2.92 1.57
N VAL A 72 4.61 3.57 0.41
CA VAL A 72 3.31 3.80 -0.27
C VAL A 72 2.61 2.49 -0.67
N SER A 73 3.37 1.42 -0.88
CA SER A 73 2.80 0.11 -1.18
C SER A 73 3.67 -1.02 -0.63
N MET A 74 3.00 -2.15 -0.40
CA MET A 74 3.63 -3.37 0.05
C MET A 74 2.81 -4.59 -0.38
N GLY A 75 3.39 -5.77 -0.21
CA GLY A 75 2.68 -7.03 -0.40
C GLY A 75 3.25 -8.16 0.44
N VAL A 76 2.44 -9.20 0.63
CA VAL A 76 2.86 -10.45 1.26
C VAL A 76 2.88 -11.53 0.19
N GLN A 77 3.97 -12.28 0.14
CA GLN A 77 4.10 -13.50 -0.66
C GLN A 77 4.25 -14.69 0.28
N ASN A 78 3.30 -15.63 0.22
CA ASN A 78 3.43 -16.95 0.82
C ASN A 78 4.07 -17.87 -0.23
N ALA A 79 5.34 -18.24 -0.02
CA ALA A 79 6.03 -19.18 -0.89
C ALA A 79 5.56 -20.63 -0.65
N ALA A 80 5.82 -21.51 -1.63
CA ALA A 80 5.39 -22.91 -1.58
C ALA A 80 6.00 -23.70 -0.40
N ASP A 81 7.18 -23.30 0.06
CA ASP A 81 7.87 -23.86 1.23
C ASP A 81 7.34 -23.33 2.58
N GLY A 82 6.26 -22.54 2.56
CA GLY A 82 5.70 -21.89 3.75
C GLY A 82 6.40 -20.59 4.15
N THR A 83 7.46 -20.18 3.45
CA THR A 83 8.16 -18.93 3.78
C THR A 83 7.28 -17.72 3.47
N VAL A 84 7.13 -16.83 4.44
CA VAL A 84 6.45 -15.53 4.29
C VAL A 84 7.46 -14.45 3.93
N TRP A 85 7.29 -13.86 2.75
CA TRP A 85 8.10 -12.74 2.26
C TRP A 85 7.28 -11.46 2.26
N ILE A 86 7.85 -10.40 2.83
CA ILE A 86 7.31 -9.05 2.79
C ILE A 86 7.98 -8.29 1.65
N TRP A 87 7.19 -7.72 0.76
CA TRP A 87 7.63 -6.89 -0.35
C TRP A 87 7.37 -5.42 -0.07
N THR A 88 8.36 -4.58 -0.34
CA THR A 88 8.19 -3.12 -0.40
C THR A 88 9.34 -2.51 -1.20
N GLU A 89 9.33 -1.18 -1.32
CA GLU A 89 10.37 -0.41 -1.97
C GLU A 89 11.69 -0.42 -1.17
N THR A 90 12.82 -0.20 -1.84
CA THR A 90 14.12 -0.07 -1.18
C THR A 90 15.09 0.82 -1.96
N ALA A 91 16.27 1.10 -1.38
CA ALA A 91 17.29 1.98 -1.93
C ALA A 91 16.74 3.39 -2.16
N ALA A 92 16.32 4.02 -1.05
CA ALA A 92 15.67 5.32 -1.06
C ALA A 92 16.59 6.43 -1.56
N VAL A 93 16.02 7.36 -2.32
CA VAL A 93 16.60 8.67 -2.67
C VAL A 93 15.48 9.69 -2.50
N GLY A 94 15.70 10.72 -1.68
CA GLY A 94 14.67 11.73 -1.37
C GLY A 94 13.40 11.11 -0.78
N GLY A 95 13.56 10.10 0.08
CA GLY A 95 12.46 9.41 0.74
C GLY A 95 11.73 8.36 -0.10
N TYR A 96 12.07 8.12 -1.36
CA TYR A 96 11.39 7.14 -2.21
C TYR A 96 12.35 6.09 -2.78
N GLY A 97 11.91 4.84 -2.80
CA GLY A 97 12.69 3.69 -3.23
C GLY A 97 12.97 3.69 -4.73
N ARG A 98 14.25 3.45 -5.07
CA ARG A 98 14.74 3.29 -6.46
C ARG A 98 14.71 1.84 -6.93
N GLY A 99 14.31 0.92 -6.07
CA GLY A 99 14.08 -0.49 -6.39
C GLY A 99 13.04 -1.10 -5.48
N VAL A 100 12.83 -2.40 -5.65
CA VAL A 100 11.97 -3.20 -4.79
C VAL A 100 12.77 -4.33 -4.16
N THR A 101 12.29 -4.85 -3.04
CA THR A 101 12.92 -6.01 -2.41
C THR A 101 11.90 -6.88 -1.70
N ARG A 102 12.36 -8.04 -1.25
CA ARG A 102 11.63 -8.91 -0.33
C ARG A 102 12.54 -9.36 0.81
N PHE A 103 11.98 -9.47 2.00
CA PHE A 103 12.68 -9.94 3.20
C PHE A 103 11.70 -10.65 4.15
N ARG A 104 12.23 -11.30 5.17
CA ARG A 104 11.43 -11.92 6.23
C ARG A 104 11.32 -10.96 7.41
N PHE A 105 10.12 -10.88 7.98
CA PHE A 105 9.91 -10.17 9.23
C PHE A 105 10.67 -10.86 10.37
N SER A 106 11.28 -10.04 11.25
CA SER A 106 11.88 -10.47 12.51
C SER A 106 11.64 -9.38 13.56
N HIS A 107 11.04 -9.74 14.69
CA HIS A 107 10.69 -8.75 15.70
C HIS A 107 11.94 -8.10 16.30
N GLY A 108 11.95 -6.77 16.39
CA GLY A 108 13.01 -5.98 17.02
C GLY A 108 14.22 -5.75 16.12
N ALA A 109 14.25 -6.39 14.95
CA ALA A 109 15.36 -6.24 14.02
C ALA A 109 15.36 -4.85 13.34
N VAL A 110 16.55 -4.47 12.90
CA VAL A 110 16.79 -3.36 11.97
C VAL A 110 17.32 -3.97 10.69
N ARG A 111 16.84 -3.50 9.54
CA ARG A 111 17.32 -3.87 8.22
C ARG A 111 17.73 -2.64 7.45
N THR A 112 18.88 -2.69 6.79
CA THR A 112 19.34 -1.68 5.85
C THR A 112 19.21 -2.21 4.41
N THR A 113 19.56 -1.38 3.44
CA THR A 113 19.63 -1.79 2.03
C THR A 113 20.69 -2.86 1.77
N GLU A 114 21.72 -2.95 2.62
CA GLU A 114 22.80 -3.96 2.53
C GLU A 114 22.33 -5.35 2.97
N ASP A 115 21.33 -5.41 3.86
CA ASP A 115 20.73 -6.67 4.33
C ASP A 115 19.84 -7.37 3.29
N VAL A 116 19.52 -6.69 2.19
CA VAL A 116 18.47 -7.14 1.27
C VAL A 116 18.94 -7.18 -0.17
N LYS A 117 18.34 -8.12 -0.92
CA LYS A 117 18.56 -8.23 -2.35
C LYS A 117 17.72 -7.19 -3.09
N VAL A 118 18.29 -6.01 -3.34
CA VAL A 118 17.66 -4.95 -4.14
C VAL A 118 17.41 -5.44 -5.57
N ARG A 119 16.23 -5.13 -6.11
CA ARG A 119 15.81 -5.41 -7.48
C ARG A 119 15.44 -4.10 -8.19
N LYS A 120 15.95 -3.91 -9.40
CA LYS A 120 15.67 -2.74 -10.25
C LYS A 120 15.10 -3.23 -11.59
N PRO A 121 13.82 -3.67 -11.62
CA PRO A 121 13.23 -4.29 -12.80
C PRO A 121 12.99 -3.33 -13.97
N ILE A 122 12.98 -2.02 -13.71
CA ILE A 122 12.74 -0.97 -14.70
C ILE A 122 13.91 0.01 -14.65
N THR A 123 14.74 0.01 -15.69
CA THR A 123 15.87 0.94 -15.83
C THR A 123 15.41 2.40 -15.75
N GLY A 124 16.14 3.23 -15.00
CA GLY A 124 15.85 4.66 -14.85
C GLY A 124 14.64 5.01 -13.99
N SER A 125 13.88 4.03 -13.51
CA SER A 125 12.66 4.27 -12.73
C SER A 125 12.90 4.86 -11.34
N THR A 126 11.90 5.57 -10.84
CA THR A 126 11.81 6.12 -9.47
C THR A 126 10.51 5.68 -8.80
N ASN A 127 10.41 5.84 -7.47
CA ASN A 127 9.20 5.56 -6.69
C ASN A 127 8.64 4.15 -6.96
N ASN A 128 9.50 3.13 -6.84
CA ASN A 128 9.16 1.75 -7.19
C ASN A 128 8.36 1.08 -6.07
N GLN A 129 7.05 1.05 -6.19
CA GLN A 129 6.10 0.63 -5.17
C GLN A 129 5.48 -0.70 -5.60
N PRO A 130 5.74 -1.83 -4.91
CA PRO A 130 5.23 -3.14 -5.30
C PRO A 130 3.91 -3.51 -4.63
N SER A 131 3.04 -4.19 -5.37
CA SER A 131 1.84 -4.86 -4.87
C SER A 131 1.83 -6.32 -5.34
N ILE A 132 1.52 -7.24 -4.43
CA ILE A 132 1.47 -8.69 -4.70
C ILE A 132 0.01 -9.16 -4.78
N CYS A 133 -0.33 -9.92 -5.82
CA CYS A 133 -1.57 -10.67 -5.88
C CYS A 133 -1.27 -12.17 -5.83
N MET A 134 -1.48 -12.79 -4.66
CA MET A 134 -1.27 -14.23 -4.51
C MET A 134 -2.33 -15.07 -5.25
N ALA A 135 -3.51 -14.52 -5.55
CA ALA A 135 -4.54 -15.24 -6.33
C ALA A 135 -4.12 -15.47 -7.77
N SER A 136 -3.52 -14.46 -8.40
CA SER A 136 -3.06 -14.55 -9.79
C SER A 136 -1.55 -14.75 -9.92
N ARG A 137 -0.85 -14.94 -8.79
CA ARG A 137 0.63 -15.06 -8.70
C ARG A 137 1.35 -13.98 -9.50
N ARG A 138 0.90 -12.72 -9.37
CA ARG A 138 1.48 -11.57 -10.07
C ARG A 138 2.00 -10.51 -9.11
N ILE A 139 2.98 -9.76 -9.58
CA ILE A 139 3.45 -8.53 -8.94
C ILE A 139 3.24 -7.35 -9.88
N ALA A 140 2.57 -6.32 -9.40
CA ALA A 140 2.55 -5.01 -10.04
C ALA A 140 3.59 -4.11 -9.37
N VAL A 141 4.35 -3.36 -10.16
CA VAL A 141 5.19 -2.26 -9.66
C VAL A 141 4.68 -0.96 -10.24
N ARG A 142 4.10 -0.12 -9.37
CA ARG A 142 3.88 1.28 -9.68
C ARG A 142 5.23 1.99 -9.62
N HIS A 143 5.55 2.76 -10.65
CA HIS A 143 6.83 3.44 -10.76
C HIS A 143 6.69 4.71 -11.58
N ARG A 144 7.73 5.54 -11.63
CA ARG A 144 7.81 6.69 -12.53
C ARG A 144 8.97 6.57 -13.50
N VAL A 145 8.75 6.96 -14.75
CA VAL A 145 9.79 7.16 -15.78
C VAL A 145 9.61 8.56 -16.34
N GLY A 146 10.69 9.37 -16.33
CA GLY A 146 10.60 10.79 -16.71
C GLY A 146 9.54 11.56 -15.89
N GLY A 147 9.41 11.23 -14.61
CA GLY A 147 8.40 11.80 -13.70
C GLY A 147 6.97 11.27 -13.89
N LYS A 148 6.66 10.57 -14.99
CA LYS A 148 5.30 10.09 -15.31
C LYS A 148 5.02 8.73 -14.66
N PRO A 149 3.91 8.58 -13.92
CA PRO A 149 3.59 7.33 -13.25
C PRO A 149 3.06 6.25 -14.21
N ARG A 150 3.44 5.01 -13.95
CA ARG A 150 3.08 3.81 -14.72
C ARG A 150 2.87 2.62 -13.80
N TYR A 151 2.16 1.61 -14.30
CA TYR A 151 2.13 0.27 -13.72
C TYR A 151 2.74 -0.71 -14.69
N ARG A 152 3.62 -1.57 -14.19
CA ARG A 152 4.09 -2.74 -14.93
C ARG A 152 3.84 -3.99 -14.11
N VAL A 153 3.33 -5.05 -14.72
CA VAL A 153 2.94 -6.30 -14.06
C VAL A 153 3.74 -7.45 -14.61
N TRP A 154 4.20 -8.34 -13.74
CA TRP A 154 4.91 -9.57 -14.10
C TRP A 154 4.29 -10.77 -13.40
N ASP A 155 4.59 -11.95 -13.95
CA ASP A 155 4.55 -13.19 -13.20
C ASP A 155 5.48 -13.09 -11.97
N LEU A 156 4.99 -13.54 -10.82
CA LEU A 156 5.71 -13.40 -9.55
C LEU A 156 6.95 -14.29 -9.48
N ASP A 157 6.92 -15.50 -10.04
CA ASP A 157 8.05 -16.42 -9.98
C ASP A 157 9.18 -15.95 -10.90
N ALA A 158 8.85 -15.50 -12.12
CA ALA A 158 9.81 -14.86 -13.02
C ALA A 158 10.45 -13.63 -12.35
N PHE A 159 9.64 -12.78 -11.72
CA PHE A 159 10.15 -11.59 -11.03
C PHE A 159 11.06 -11.95 -9.84
N VAL A 160 10.73 -13.01 -9.10
CA VAL A 160 11.56 -13.52 -8.00
C VAL A 160 12.91 -14.04 -8.52
N ALA A 161 12.87 -14.77 -9.64
CA ALA A 161 14.04 -15.27 -10.38
C ALA A 161 14.85 -14.15 -11.06
N ARG A 162 14.39 -12.90 -10.97
CA ARG A 162 14.98 -11.71 -11.58
C ARG A 162 14.92 -11.71 -13.11
N ASP A 163 14.00 -12.46 -13.70
CA ASP A 163 13.65 -12.30 -15.10
C ASP A 163 12.59 -11.19 -15.24
N TYR A 164 13.03 -10.05 -15.77
CA TYR A 164 12.17 -8.88 -15.99
C TYR A 164 11.86 -8.66 -17.48
N SER A 165 12.35 -9.54 -18.36
CA SER A 165 12.36 -9.35 -19.82
C SER A 165 10.97 -9.33 -20.45
N LYS A 166 10.00 -9.99 -19.82
CA LYS A 166 8.63 -10.15 -20.32
C LYS A 166 7.60 -9.68 -19.29
N PRO A 167 7.38 -8.36 -19.13
CA PRO A 167 6.21 -7.90 -18.40
C PRO A 167 4.93 -8.39 -19.09
N LEU A 168 3.95 -8.79 -18.30
CA LEU A 168 2.61 -9.15 -18.77
C LEU A 168 1.82 -7.91 -19.20
N VAL A 169 2.06 -6.79 -18.52
CA VAL A 169 1.38 -5.51 -18.73
C VAL A 169 2.35 -4.36 -18.50
N ASP A 170 2.26 -3.31 -19.32
CA ASP A 170 2.91 -2.02 -19.09
C ASP A 170 1.99 -0.87 -19.53
N ILE A 171 1.37 -0.19 -18.57
CA ILE A 171 0.37 0.85 -18.81
C ILE A 171 0.73 2.16 -18.12
N ALA A 172 0.35 3.28 -18.70
CA ALA A 172 0.34 4.56 -17.99
C ALA A 172 -0.64 4.46 -16.81
N GLN A 173 -0.34 5.11 -15.69
CA GLN A 173 -1.33 5.25 -14.62
C GLN A 173 -2.44 6.19 -15.12
N PRO A 174 -3.71 5.74 -15.22
CA PRO A 174 -4.82 6.65 -15.44
C PRO A 174 -5.01 7.52 -14.20
N ALA A 175 -5.75 8.62 -14.35
CA ALA A 175 -6.06 9.49 -13.22
C ALA A 175 -6.63 8.68 -12.04
N HIS A 176 -6.22 9.02 -10.82
CA HIS A 176 -6.69 8.38 -9.58
C HIS A 176 -7.80 9.18 -8.89
N HIS A 177 -7.93 10.46 -9.22
CA HIS A 177 -8.88 11.40 -8.64
C HIS A 177 -9.41 12.37 -9.74
N PRO A 178 -10.65 12.92 -9.62
CA PRO A 178 -11.17 13.89 -10.59
C PRO A 178 -10.35 15.19 -10.65
N ASP A 179 -9.92 15.68 -9.49
CA ASP A 179 -8.90 16.72 -9.37
C ASP A 179 -7.50 16.09 -9.41
N ALA A 180 -6.69 16.52 -10.38
CA ALA A 180 -5.34 15.98 -10.61
C ALA A 180 -4.30 16.42 -9.57
N THR A 181 -4.60 17.44 -8.76
CA THR A 181 -3.71 17.93 -7.69
C THR A 181 -3.77 17.05 -6.44
N ILE A 182 -4.88 16.32 -6.25
CA ILE A 182 -5.09 15.46 -5.09
C ILE A 182 -4.11 14.27 -5.13
N PRO A 183 -3.41 13.99 -4.02
CA PRO A 183 -2.35 13.00 -3.99
C PRO A 183 -2.89 11.58 -4.08
N PHE A 184 -2.05 10.72 -4.67
CA PHE A 184 -2.23 9.28 -4.68
C PHE A 184 -1.76 8.69 -3.34
N GLN A 185 -2.55 7.81 -2.76
CA GLN A 185 -2.35 7.28 -1.40
C GLN A 185 -2.19 5.76 -1.34
N GLY A 186 -2.14 5.08 -2.48
CA GLY A 186 -1.84 3.65 -2.53
C GLY A 186 -2.63 2.90 -3.59
N TYR A 187 -2.26 1.65 -3.80
CA TYR A 187 -2.98 0.74 -4.69
C TYR A 187 -2.81 -0.71 -4.29
N ALA A 188 -3.69 -1.56 -4.82
CA ALA A 188 -3.58 -3.01 -4.76
C ALA A 188 -3.89 -3.65 -6.12
N LEU A 189 -3.10 -4.65 -6.51
CA LEU A 189 -3.38 -5.54 -7.64
C LEU A 189 -4.27 -6.70 -7.18
N HIS A 190 -5.36 -6.98 -7.90
CA HIS A 190 -6.12 -8.21 -7.72
C HIS A 190 -6.81 -8.68 -9.00
N GLY A 191 -6.56 -9.93 -9.37
CA GLY A 191 -6.94 -10.44 -10.69
C GLY A 191 -6.37 -9.53 -11.77
N ASP A 192 -7.22 -9.13 -12.70
CA ASP A 192 -6.90 -8.23 -13.82
C ASP A 192 -7.19 -6.76 -13.53
N HIS A 193 -7.30 -6.40 -12.25
CA HIS A 193 -7.62 -5.04 -11.83
C HIS A 193 -6.58 -4.45 -10.88
N ILE A 194 -6.35 -3.15 -11.02
CA ILE A 194 -5.65 -2.31 -10.04
C ILE A 194 -6.68 -1.40 -9.37
N TYR A 195 -6.72 -1.45 -8.04
CA TYR A 195 -7.53 -0.55 -7.22
C TYR A 195 -6.64 0.53 -6.65
N GLN A 196 -6.98 1.80 -6.87
CA GLN A 196 -6.24 2.97 -6.42
C GLN A 196 -7.02 3.72 -5.36
N LEU A 197 -6.30 4.33 -4.42
CA LEU A 197 -6.82 5.28 -3.45
C LEU A 197 -6.12 6.62 -3.60
N ALA A 198 -6.88 7.68 -3.45
CA ALA A 198 -6.40 9.05 -3.46
C ALA A 198 -7.24 9.91 -2.51
N GLY A 199 -6.68 11.02 -2.06
CA GLY A 199 -7.33 11.95 -1.14
C GLY A 199 -6.30 12.63 -0.23
N THR A 200 -6.70 13.73 0.39
CA THR A 200 -5.89 14.42 1.40
C THR A 200 -6.39 14.10 2.80
N ALA A 201 -5.60 14.47 3.81
CA ALA A 201 -6.09 14.60 5.17
C ALA A 201 -7.25 15.60 5.24
N TYR A 202 -8.12 15.45 6.22
CA TYR A 202 -9.04 16.52 6.61
C TYR A 202 -8.28 17.78 6.98
N ASP A 203 -8.81 18.90 6.50
CA ASP A 203 -8.34 20.26 6.73
C ASP A 203 -9.55 21.19 6.66
N ASP A 204 -9.62 22.22 7.49
CA ASP A 204 -10.79 23.10 7.59
C ASP A 204 -11.05 23.95 6.34
N THR A 205 -10.07 24.09 5.45
CA THR A 205 -10.14 24.94 4.26
C THR A 205 -10.41 24.13 2.99
N ASP A 206 -9.55 23.14 2.70
CA ASP A 206 -9.56 22.45 1.40
C ASP A 206 -10.27 21.08 1.43
N ASN A 207 -10.45 20.50 2.62
CA ASN A 207 -11.06 19.17 2.78
C ASN A 207 -11.82 19.06 4.12
N PRO A 208 -12.82 19.90 4.37
CA PRO A 208 -13.43 20.02 5.69
C PRO A 208 -14.19 18.75 6.09
N PRO A 209 -14.15 18.34 7.37
CA PRO A 209 -14.89 17.16 7.86
C PRO A 209 -16.39 17.21 7.54
N ALA A 210 -17.00 18.40 7.56
CA ALA A 210 -18.42 18.62 7.27
C ALA A 210 -18.83 18.19 5.85
N GLU A 211 -17.89 18.15 4.90
CA GLU A 211 -18.15 17.72 3.51
C GLU A 211 -17.85 16.23 3.28
N HIS A 212 -17.52 15.49 4.35
CA HIS A 212 -17.22 14.05 4.33
C HIS A 212 -16.00 13.66 3.46
N GLY A 213 -15.23 14.64 3.02
CA GLY A 213 -13.91 14.49 2.41
C GLY A 213 -13.84 14.15 0.93
N ASN A 214 -12.62 14.23 0.41
CA ASN A 214 -12.28 14.06 -1.00
C ASN A 214 -11.61 12.71 -1.32
N ALA A 215 -11.78 11.67 -0.50
CA ALA A 215 -11.17 10.38 -0.78
C ALA A 215 -11.88 9.67 -1.94
N TYR A 216 -11.13 9.14 -2.91
CA TYR A 216 -11.66 8.39 -4.05
C TYR A 216 -11.02 7.01 -4.17
N LEU A 217 -11.86 6.02 -4.48
CA LEU A 217 -11.43 4.72 -4.98
C LEU A 217 -11.61 4.66 -6.49
N SER A 218 -10.60 4.13 -7.19
CA SER A 218 -10.64 3.91 -8.64
C SER A 218 -10.26 2.46 -8.95
N CYS A 219 -10.89 1.87 -9.98
CA CYS A 219 -10.58 0.55 -10.50
C CYS A 219 -10.10 0.69 -11.94
N VAL A 220 -8.97 0.07 -12.25
CA VAL A 220 -8.31 0.12 -13.56
C VAL A 220 -8.20 -1.30 -14.08
N ASP A 221 -8.68 -1.53 -15.31
CA ASP A 221 -8.43 -2.78 -16.03
C ASP A 221 -6.98 -2.75 -16.55
N ILE A 222 -6.19 -3.75 -16.18
CA ILE A 222 -4.75 -3.72 -16.46
C ILE A 222 -4.43 -3.99 -17.94
N HIS A 223 -5.30 -4.70 -18.66
CA HIS A 223 -5.06 -5.06 -20.05
C HIS A 223 -5.26 -3.87 -20.99
N THR A 224 -6.25 -3.04 -20.69
CA THR A 224 -6.60 -1.85 -21.47
C THR A 224 -6.00 -0.56 -20.90
N GLY A 225 -5.61 -0.56 -19.63
CA GLY A 225 -5.18 0.63 -18.89
C GLY A 225 -6.31 1.63 -18.62
N LYS A 226 -7.57 1.27 -18.88
CA LYS A 226 -8.72 2.16 -18.73
C LYS A 226 -9.25 2.14 -17.30
N LEU A 227 -9.75 3.30 -16.88
CA LEU A 227 -10.54 3.42 -15.65
C LEU A 227 -11.90 2.73 -15.88
N VAL A 228 -12.17 1.66 -15.15
CA VAL A 228 -13.43 0.91 -15.20
C VAL A 228 -14.49 1.60 -14.34
N GLN A 229 -14.08 2.05 -13.16
CA GLN A 229 -14.97 2.71 -12.21
C GLN A 229 -14.17 3.65 -11.32
N ARG A 230 -14.82 4.73 -10.88
CA ARG A 230 -14.32 5.61 -9.84
C ARG A 230 -15.47 6.08 -8.96
N GLN A 231 -15.25 6.14 -7.65
CA GLN A 231 -16.25 6.60 -6.70
C GLN A 231 -15.60 7.36 -5.55
N ARG A 232 -16.22 8.47 -5.13
CA ARG A 232 -15.92 9.10 -3.85
C ARG A 232 -16.30 8.14 -2.73
N THR A 233 -15.49 8.05 -1.69
CA THR A 233 -15.81 7.24 -0.52
C THR A 233 -15.91 8.11 0.73
N GLU A 234 -16.98 7.92 1.49
CA GLU A 234 -17.21 8.53 2.80
C GLU A 234 -16.77 7.59 3.94
N ALA A 235 -16.00 6.54 3.63
CA ALA A 235 -15.46 5.63 4.62
C ALA A 235 -14.72 6.41 5.72
N GLY A 236 -15.14 6.23 6.98
CA GLY A 236 -14.55 6.93 8.11
C GLY A 236 -14.80 8.44 8.17
N HIS A 237 -15.89 8.94 7.54
CA HIS A 237 -16.22 10.37 7.59
C HIS A 237 -16.39 10.92 9.02
N SER A 238 -16.72 10.06 9.99
CA SER A 238 -16.86 10.42 11.42
C SER A 238 -15.54 10.41 12.21
N LEU A 239 -14.40 10.28 11.54
CA LEU A 239 -13.09 10.42 12.18
C LEU A 239 -12.73 11.91 12.28
N GLU A 240 -12.29 12.38 13.45
CA GLU A 240 -11.90 13.78 13.69
C GLU A 240 -10.74 14.24 12.79
N TYR A 241 -9.74 13.38 12.64
CA TYR A 241 -8.75 13.47 11.57
C TYR A 241 -8.97 12.26 10.67
N ARG A 242 -8.91 12.46 9.36
CA ARG A 242 -9.07 11.40 8.38
C ARG A 242 -8.11 11.63 7.23
N GLU A 243 -7.16 10.72 7.06
CA GLU A 243 -6.26 10.71 5.91
C GLU A 243 -6.25 9.31 5.29
N PRO A 244 -6.52 9.17 3.98
CA PRO A 244 -6.46 7.89 3.31
C PRO A 244 -5.02 7.42 3.14
N GLU A 245 -4.73 6.18 3.54
CA GLU A 245 -3.37 5.64 3.65
C GLU A 245 -3.34 4.15 3.30
N GLY A 246 -3.16 3.86 2.01
CA GLY A 246 -3.02 2.51 1.50
C GLY A 246 -4.32 1.76 1.20
N VAL A 247 -4.18 0.78 0.31
CA VAL A 247 -5.23 -0.16 -0.12
C VAL A 247 -4.66 -1.56 -0.09
N ALA A 248 -5.47 -2.53 0.32
CA ALA A 248 -5.12 -3.94 0.22
C ALA A 248 -6.34 -4.79 -0.10
N ILE A 249 -6.10 -5.98 -0.62
CA ILE A 249 -7.15 -6.98 -0.84
C ILE A 249 -7.00 -8.09 0.19
N ARG A 250 -8.09 -8.39 0.89
CA ARG A 250 -8.24 -9.63 1.67
C ARG A 250 -9.18 -10.55 0.91
N ARG A 251 -8.80 -11.79 0.63
CA ARG A 251 -9.55 -12.72 -0.22
C ARG A 251 -10.46 -13.67 0.55
N THR A 252 -10.11 -13.94 1.81
CA THR A 252 -10.77 -14.94 2.63
C THR A 252 -11.48 -14.30 3.83
N PRO A 253 -12.64 -14.80 4.29
CA PRO A 253 -13.45 -15.83 3.62
C PRO A 253 -14.09 -15.33 2.31
N GLU A 254 -14.21 -14.02 2.14
CA GLU A 254 -14.70 -13.37 0.92
C GLU A 254 -13.78 -12.22 0.50
N PRO A 255 -13.62 -11.96 -0.81
CA PRO A 255 -12.87 -10.82 -1.31
C PRO A 255 -13.38 -9.46 -0.80
N ARG A 256 -12.46 -8.67 -0.24
CA ARG A 256 -12.69 -7.35 0.34
C ARG A 256 -11.62 -6.39 -0.15
N LEU A 257 -12.05 -5.25 -0.68
CA LEU A 257 -11.22 -4.09 -0.95
C LEU A 257 -11.11 -3.27 0.34
N CYS A 258 -9.96 -3.35 1.00
CA CYS A 258 -9.69 -2.71 2.27
C CYS A 258 -8.98 -1.36 2.04
N MET A 259 -9.42 -0.33 2.75
CA MET A 259 -8.86 1.03 2.77
C MET A 259 -8.33 1.33 4.17
N GLY A 260 -7.09 1.80 4.24
CA GLY A 260 -6.49 2.31 5.46
C GLY A 260 -6.83 3.78 5.65
N LEU A 261 -7.17 4.18 6.86
CA LEU A 261 -7.40 5.58 7.23
C LEU A 261 -6.65 5.91 8.51
N ALA A 262 -5.87 6.99 8.51
CA ALA A 262 -5.29 7.54 9.72
C ALA A 262 -6.29 8.45 10.44
N SER A 263 -6.18 8.52 11.77
CA SER A 263 -7.01 9.36 12.64
C SER A 263 -6.26 9.76 13.91
N GLY A 264 -6.87 10.60 14.75
CA GLY A 264 -6.27 11.11 15.98
C GLY A 264 -5.25 12.23 15.74
N ALA A 265 -4.83 12.91 16.79
CA ALA A 265 -3.88 14.02 16.71
C ALA A 265 -2.46 13.54 16.37
N ALA A 266 -1.62 14.45 15.87
CA ALA A 266 -0.19 14.16 15.72
C ALA A 266 0.41 13.74 17.08
N GLY A 267 1.15 12.62 17.11
CA GLY A 267 1.64 12.05 18.37
C GLY A 267 0.74 10.96 18.98
N ASP A 268 -0.57 11.00 18.74
CA ASP A 268 -1.55 9.95 19.11
C ASP A 268 -2.26 9.42 17.86
N ARG A 269 -1.50 9.21 16.78
CA ARG A 269 -2.06 8.70 15.51
C ARG A 269 -2.59 7.28 15.72
N ARG A 270 -3.82 7.07 15.24
CA ARG A 270 -4.53 5.79 15.21
C ARG A 270 -4.80 5.40 13.78
N PHE A 271 -5.05 4.12 13.56
CA PHE A 271 -5.44 3.63 12.24
C PHE A 271 -6.82 2.96 12.29
N SER A 272 -7.50 3.01 11.16
CA SER A 272 -8.73 2.28 10.89
C SER A 272 -8.61 1.55 9.56
N ILE A 273 -9.28 0.41 9.44
CA ILE A 273 -9.47 -0.30 8.17
C ILE A 273 -10.96 -0.40 7.91
N TYR A 274 -11.38 0.19 6.81
CA TYR A 274 -12.71 0.01 6.23
C TYR A 274 -12.61 -0.90 5.03
N TYR A 275 -13.70 -1.54 4.62
CA TYR A 275 -13.70 -2.36 3.42
C TYR A 275 -14.99 -2.25 2.63
N LYS A 276 -14.89 -2.50 1.33
CA LYS A 276 -16.04 -2.80 0.46
C LYS A 276 -15.96 -4.28 0.07
N PRO A 277 -17.07 -5.04 0.11
CA PRO A 277 -17.11 -6.36 -0.52
C PRO A 277 -16.74 -6.22 -2.01
N LEU A 278 -15.90 -7.11 -2.50
CA LEU A 278 -15.68 -7.27 -3.94
C LEU A 278 -16.64 -8.35 -4.41
N THR A 279 -17.73 -7.94 -5.05
CA THR A 279 -18.56 -8.87 -5.82
C THR A 279 -17.74 -9.38 -6.98
N GLN A 280 -17.64 -10.71 -7.10
CA GLN A 280 -17.06 -11.37 -8.27
C GLN A 280 -17.94 -11.13 -9.50
#